data_AF-A0A7J0EVD9-F1
#
_entry.id   AF-A0A7J0EVD9-F1
#
_cell.length_a   1.000
_cell.length_b   1.000
_cell.length_c   1.000
_cell.angle_alpha   90.00
_cell.angle_beta   90.00
_cell.angle_gamma   90.00
#
_symmetry.space_group_name_H-M   'P 1'
#
loop_
_entity.id
_entity.type
_entity.pdbx_description
1 polymer ?
#
loop_
_entity_poly.entity_id
_entity_poly.type
_entity_poly.pdbx_seq_one_letter_code
_entity_poly.pdbx_strand_id
1 'polypeptide(L)' 'MASGGFRPLDEKSLVEYIKATPSLSSKLGNPLDDFQIKEVGDGNLNFVYIVIGRSGSLVIKQM' A
#
# COMPACT_ATOMS: atom_id res chain seq x y z
N MET A 1 22.86 0.35 0.00
CA MET A 1 22.02 1.09 0.96
C MET A 1 21.11 2.00 0.15
N ALA A 2 19.85 1.62 -0.05
CA ALA A 2 18.90 2.50 -0.70
C ALA A 2 18.64 3.68 0.25
N SER A 3 19.03 4.87 -0.20
CA SER A 3 18.80 6.16 0.44
C SER A 3 17.37 6.29 0.98
N GLY A 4 17.21 6.60 2.26
CA GLY A 4 15.92 6.79 2.96
C GLY A 4 15.13 8.03 2.52
N GLY A 5 15.15 8.33 1.22
CA GLY A 5 14.40 9.42 0.60
C GLY A 5 13.03 8.96 0.15
N PHE A 6 12.22 9.94 -0.27
CA PHE A 6 10.93 9.70 -0.89
C PHE A 6 11.08 8.84 -2.16
N ARG A 7 10.16 7.87 -2.33
CA ARG A 7 10.03 7.11 -3.56
C ARG A 7 8.53 6.98 -3.92
N PRO A 8 8.16 7.16 -5.19
CA PRO A 8 6.81 6.85 -5.63
C PRO A 8 6.55 5.35 -5.44
N LEU A 9 5.38 5.02 -4.92
CA LEU A 9 4.92 3.65 -4.74
C LEU A 9 4.12 3.23 -5.98
N ASP A 10 4.31 1.97 -6.34
CA ASP A 10 3.48 1.17 -7.25
C ASP A 10 2.85 0.01 -6.46
N GLU A 11 2.02 -0.81 -7.10
CA GLU A 11 1.32 -1.91 -6.43
C GLU A 11 2.28 -2.88 -5.72
N LYS A 12 3.44 -3.19 -6.30
CA LYS A 12 4.41 -4.15 -5.72
C LYS A 12 5.15 -3.55 -4.54
N SER A 13 5.68 -2.34 -4.70
CA SER A 13 6.40 -1.63 -3.64
C SER A 13 5.47 -1.20 -2.51
N LEU A 14 4.16 -1.06 -2.77
CA LEU A 14 3.14 -0.84 -1.76
C LEU A 14 2.94 -2.06 -0.85
N VAL A 15 2.93 -3.28 -1.39
CA VAL A 15 2.89 -4.51 -0.58
C VAL A 15 4.06 -4.53 0.41
N GLU A 16 5.27 -4.27 -0.08
CA GLU A 16 6.47 -4.26 0.76
C GLU A 16 6.43 -3.15 1.80
N TYR A 17 5.91 -1.97 1.45
CA TYR A 17 5.71 -0.87 2.40
C TYR A 17 4.72 -1.23 3.51
N ILE A 18 3.60 -1.89 3.17
CA ILE A 18 2.59 -2.35 4.14
C ILE A 18 3.18 -3.40 5.07
N LYS A 19 3.90 -4.40 4.53
CA LYS A 19 4.57 -5.43 5.33
C LYS A 19 5.57 -4.84 6.33
N ALA A 20 6.33 -3.83 5.88
CA ALA A 20 7.29 -3.11 6.71
C ALA A 20 6.64 -2.15 7.73
N THR A 21 5.32 -1.91 7.67
CA THR A 21 4.61 -0.93 8.51
C THR A 21 3.55 -1.64 9.38
N PRO A 22 3.88 -2.02 10.64
CA PRO A 22 2.98 -2.81 11.50
C PRO A 22 1.59 -2.21 11.74
N SER A 23 1.48 -0.89 11.77
CA SER A 23 0.19 -0.19 11.95
C SER A 23 -0.75 -0.33 10.75
N LEU A 24 -0.22 -0.65 9.56
CA LEU A 24 -1.01 -0.94 8.35
C LEU A 24 -1.28 -2.43 8.23
N SER A 25 -0.26 -3.29 8.33
CA SER A 25 -0.41 -4.74 8.17
C SER A 25 -1.35 -5.36 9.21
N SER A 26 -1.33 -4.86 10.44
CA SER A 26 -2.27 -5.30 11.50
C SER A 26 -3.75 -5.04 11.17
N LYS A 27 -4.06 -4.09 10.28
CA LYS A 27 -5.44 -3.79 9.84
C LYS A 27 -5.93 -4.70 8.72
N LEU A 28 -5.01 -5.32 7.97
CA LEU A 28 -5.33 -6.11 6.77
C LEU A 28 -5.37 -7.61 7.03
N GLY A 29 -4.73 -8.08 8.11
CA GLY A 29 -4.71 -9.48 8.50
C GLY A 29 -3.78 -10.34 7.64
N ASN A 30 -3.59 -11.60 8.06
CA ASN A 30 -2.71 -12.56 7.40
C ASN A 30 -3.48 -13.46 6.40
N PRO A 31 -2.83 -13.98 5.35
CA PRO A 31 -1.43 -13.74 4.96
C PRO A 31 -1.23 -12.36 4.27
N LEU A 32 -0.05 -11.76 4.44
CA LEU A 32 0.29 -10.44 3.90
C LEU A 32 0.67 -10.46 2.40
N ASP A 33 0.57 -11.63 1.76
CA ASP A 33 0.90 -11.85 0.35
C ASP A 33 -0.34 -11.95 -0.56
N ASP A 34 -1.55 -11.91 0.03
CA ASP A 34 -2.82 -12.06 -0.68
C ASP A 34 -3.65 -10.77 -0.64
N PHE A 35 -2.98 -9.64 -0.91
CA PHE A 35 -3.66 -8.35 -1.01
C PHE A 35 -4.18 -8.12 -2.41
N GLN A 36 -5.43 -7.67 -2.51
CA GLN A 36 -5.93 -7.05 -3.74
C GLN A 36 -5.66 -5.55 -3.66
N ILE A 37 -4.85 -5.06 -4.60
CA ILE A 37 -4.48 -3.65 -4.69
C ILE A 37 -4.97 -3.12 -6.03
N LYS A 38 -5.57 -1.93 -6.01
CA LYS A 38 -5.97 -1.22 -7.22
C LYS A 38 -5.68 0.26 -7.08
N GLU A 39 -4.97 0.82 -8.05
CA GLU A 39 -4.86 2.27 -8.24
C GLU A 39 -6.18 2.82 -8.78
N VAL A 40 -6.71 3.85 -8.11
CA VAL A 40 -8.01 4.49 -8.39
C VAL A 40 -7.91 6.02 -8.41
N GLY A 41 -6.70 6.56 -8.49
CA GLY A 41 -6.49 7.99 -8.70
C GLY A 41 -7.08 8.45 -10.03
N ASP A 42 -7.31 9.75 -10.12
CA ASP A 42 -7.78 10.40 -11.36
C ASP A 42 -6.64 10.65 -12.36
N GLY A 43 -5.41 10.22 -12.03
CA GLY A 43 -4.22 10.38 -12.86
C GLY A 43 -3.56 11.75 -12.79
N ASN A 44 -3.97 12.63 -11.87
CA ASN A 44 -3.45 13.99 -11.79
C ASN A 44 -2.34 14.14 -10.72
N LEU A 45 -2.73 14.40 -9.46
CA LEU A 45 -1.81 14.88 -8.43
C LEU A 45 -1.33 13.82 -7.44
N ASN A 46 -2.08 12.73 -7.25
CA ASN A 46 -1.79 11.75 -6.21
C ASN A 46 -2.01 10.35 -6.75
N PHE A 47 -1.22 9.39 -6.25
CA PHE A 47 -1.55 7.99 -6.36
C PHE A 47 -2.52 7.61 -5.25
N VAL A 48 -3.65 6.98 -5.60
CA VAL A 48 -4.63 6.51 -4.62
C VAL A 48 -4.85 5.03 -4.80
N TYR A 49 -4.56 4.25 -3.77
CA TYR A 49 -4.68 2.80 -3.78
C TYR A 49 -5.79 2.35 -2.84
N ILE A 50 -6.68 1.50 -3.34
CA ILE A 50 -7.54 0.67 -2.50
C ILE A 50 -6.78 -0.63 -2.24
N VAL A 51 -6.63 -0.99 -0.97
CA VAL A 51 -6.01 -2.24 -0.53
C VAL A 51 -7.02 -3.06 0.25
N ILE A 52 -7.27 -4.27 -0.20
CA ILE A 52 -8.16 -5.23 0.44
C ILE A 52 -7.32 -6.42 0.91
N GLY A 53 -7.38 -6.68 2.21
CA GLY A 53 -6.80 -7.86 2.86
C GLY A 53 -7.90 -8.72 3.47
N ARG A 54 -7.50 -9.82 4.09
CA ARG A 54 -8.43 -10.82 4.62
C ARG A 54 -9.30 -10.31 5.78
N SER A 55 -8.74 -9.45 6.62
CA SER A 55 -9.42 -8.95 7.83
C SER A 55 -9.98 -7.55 7.68
N GLY A 56 -9.72 -6.86 6.56
CA GLY A 56 -10.13 -5.48 6.38
C GLY A 56 -9.63 -4.85 5.09
N SER A 57 -9.95 -3.56 4.93
CA SER A 57 -9.50 -2.76 3.79
C SER A 57 -9.02 -1.39 4.26
N LEU A 58 -8.17 -0.76 3.46
CA LEU A 58 -7.67 0.59 3.69
C LEU A 58 -7.44 1.32 2.37
N VAL A 59 -7.40 2.64 2.45
CA VAL A 59 -7.02 3.53 1.34
C VAL A 59 -5.64 4.09 1.65
N ILE A 60 -4.73 4.02 0.69
CA ILE A 60 -3.41 4.67 0.76
C ILE A 60 -3.37 5.77 -0.29
N LYS A 61 -2.98 6.98 0.12
CA LYS A 61 -2.79 8.12 -0.76
C LYS A 61 -1.35 8.62 -0.64
N GLN A 62 -0.67 8.79 -1.77
CA GLN A 62 0.69 9.34 -1.84
C GLN A 62 0.71 10.54 -2.78
N MET A 63 1.39 11.60 -2.34
CA MET A 63 1.67 12.82 -3.10
C MET A 63 3.12 12.80 -3.60
#